data_AF-G0M9V2-F1
#
_entry.id   AF-G0M9V2-F1
#
_cell.length_a   1.000
_cell.length_b   1.000
_cell.length_c   1.000
_cell.angle_alpha   90.00
_cell.angle_beta   90.00
_cell.angle_gamma   90.00
#
_symmetry.space_group_name_H-M   'P 1'
#
loop_
_entity.id
_entity.type
_entity.pdbx_description
1 polymer ?
#
loop_
_entity_poly.entity_id
_entity_poly.type
_entity_poly.pdbx_seq_one_letter_code
_entity_poly.pdbx_strand_id
1 'polypeptide(L)'
;MESQDSKLEPQRENFLVNLPDNLTVLGVPIKKISAKYHDMRMFPNIKDFDHFYGMMVGLFVMYWGMYVLHSFHFAVLRAGNKKTLSPFSPILARFSRVHDNVIVIIQLLTIIFVALKVVNSGWMVYINLFFMTIMVAVARMFTEVYIVLISLFAVTRYFNHFYSGNVEFTTNYWRFGLGITTRLVGMKDLGLLMCAYLVFLNKSSWEKLMLCYSGLYLSTQFLLFFSAILSLQLMCGSRNTGMKDSEAQLCMQTVMITIEKSTMTFLLGFYSYSGVDDGILSAIFILSDILWIPIIVKISDILFSFKNPNGDADEEIAMAEKP
;
A
#
# COMPACT_ATOMS: atom_id res chain seq x y z
N MET A 1 13.55 6.94 -42.97
CA MET A 1 14.85 6.80 -42.26
C MET A 1 14.82 5.43 -41.63
N GLU A 2 15.36 4.45 -42.36
CA GLU A 2 15.36 3.05 -41.94
C GLU A 2 16.29 2.84 -40.73
N SER A 3 15.79 1.98 -39.85
CA SER A 3 16.37 1.55 -38.58
C SER A 3 17.82 1.05 -38.73
N GLN A 4 18.69 1.58 -37.86
CA GLN A 4 20.07 1.13 -37.67
C GLN A 4 20.18 -0.12 -36.78
N ASP A 5 19.07 -0.73 -36.36
CA ASP A 5 19.09 -1.92 -35.49
C ASP A 5 19.23 -3.26 -36.23
N SER A 6 19.00 -3.29 -37.56
CA SER A 6 19.05 -4.57 -38.31
C SER A 6 20.46 -5.11 -38.59
N LYS A 7 21.51 -4.34 -38.27
CA LYS A 7 22.91 -4.74 -38.52
C LYS A 7 23.63 -5.29 -37.29
N LEU A 8 23.08 -5.15 -36.07
CA LEU A 8 23.72 -5.66 -34.85
C LEU A 8 23.33 -7.11 -34.51
N GLU A 9 22.15 -7.57 -34.94
CA GLU A 9 21.68 -8.95 -34.73
C GLU A 9 22.50 -10.04 -35.46
N PRO A 10 22.91 -9.90 -36.74
CA PRO A 10 23.59 -10.99 -37.45
C PRO A 10 25.02 -11.25 -36.94
N GLN A 11 25.64 -10.31 -36.22
CA GLN A 11 26.94 -10.53 -35.58
C GLN A 11 26.85 -11.25 -34.22
N ARG A 12 25.73 -11.13 -33.48
CA ARG A 12 25.52 -11.84 -32.21
C ARG A 12 25.09 -13.28 -32.40
N GLU A 13 24.26 -13.58 -33.39
CA GLU A 13 23.88 -14.96 -33.73
C GLU A 13 25.10 -15.78 -34.18
N ASN A 14 26.02 -15.17 -34.94
CA ASN A 14 27.27 -15.82 -35.34
C ASN A 14 28.24 -16.12 -34.18
N PHE A 15 28.11 -15.45 -33.03
CA PHE A 15 28.93 -15.74 -31.85
C PHE A 15 28.40 -16.94 -31.06
N LEU A 16 27.07 -17.13 -31.01
CA LEU A 16 26.43 -18.26 -30.33
C LEU A 16 26.53 -19.57 -31.12
N VAL A 17 26.61 -19.50 -32.45
CA VAL A 17 26.81 -20.67 -33.32
C VAL A 17 28.23 -21.25 -33.20
N ASN A 18 29.22 -20.41 -32.85
CA ASN A 18 30.64 -20.79 -32.78
C ASN A 18 31.18 -21.13 -31.37
N LEU A 19 30.31 -21.25 -30.35
CA LEU A 19 30.75 -21.78 -29.05
C LEU A 19 31.05 -23.28 -29.16
N PRO A 20 32.26 -23.75 -28.79
CA PRO A 20 32.60 -25.16 -28.85
C PRO A 20 31.68 -25.97 -27.94
N ASP A 21 31.13 -27.07 -28.45
CA ASP A 21 30.09 -27.90 -27.81
C ASP A 21 30.51 -28.51 -26.46
N ASN A 22 31.79 -28.38 -26.10
CA ASN A 22 32.39 -28.98 -24.91
C ASN A 22 32.52 -28.02 -23.72
N LEU A 23 32.12 -26.74 -23.83
CA LEU A 23 32.09 -25.86 -22.67
C LEU A 23 30.91 -26.20 -21.76
N THR A 24 31.23 -26.78 -20.61
CA THR A 24 30.29 -27.06 -19.53
C THR A 24 30.59 -26.18 -18.33
N VAL A 25 29.56 -25.59 -17.74
CA VAL A 25 29.65 -24.96 -16.41
C VAL A 25 28.88 -25.87 -15.47
N LEU A 26 29.56 -26.42 -14.46
CA LEU A 26 28.98 -27.38 -13.51
C LEU A 26 28.31 -28.59 -14.20
N GLY A 27 28.95 -29.14 -15.25
CA GLY A 27 28.45 -30.32 -15.96
C GLY A 27 27.25 -30.06 -16.88
N VAL A 28 26.79 -28.81 -17.02
CA VAL A 28 25.70 -28.44 -17.93
C VAL A 28 26.28 -27.70 -19.15
N PRO A 29 25.94 -28.12 -20.39
CA PRO A 29 26.40 -27.44 -21.60
C PRO A 29 25.92 -25.98 -21.65
N ILE A 30 26.81 -25.04 -21.93
CA ILE A 30 26.48 -23.59 -21.97
C ILE A 30 25.36 -23.29 -22.98
N LYS A 31 25.26 -24.03 -24.09
CA LYS A 31 24.14 -23.91 -25.05
C LYS A 31 22.77 -24.20 -24.41
N LYS A 32 22.67 -25.17 -23.49
CA LYS A 32 21.42 -25.47 -22.75
C LYS A 32 21.09 -24.38 -21.73
N ILE A 33 22.10 -23.78 -21.11
CA ILE A 33 21.92 -22.63 -20.20
C ILE A 33 21.44 -21.43 -21.03
N SER A 34 22.12 -21.10 -22.11
CA SER A 34 21.78 -19.99 -23.02
C SER A 34 20.38 -20.11 -23.62
N ALA A 35 19.97 -21.31 -24.05
CA ALA A 35 18.61 -21.55 -24.54
C ALA A 35 17.55 -21.34 -23.44
N LYS A 36 17.83 -21.80 -22.21
CA LYS A 36 16.95 -21.59 -21.04
C LYS A 36 16.87 -20.13 -20.59
N TYR A 37 17.93 -19.34 -20.82
CA TYR A 37 17.94 -17.89 -20.58
C TYR A 37 17.27 -17.10 -21.73
N HIS A 38 17.33 -17.59 -22.97
CA HIS A 38 16.56 -16.99 -24.08
C HIS A 38 15.05 -17.20 -23.93
N ASP A 39 14.65 -18.31 -23.31
CA ASP A 39 13.27 -18.57 -22.89
C ASP A 39 12.83 -17.71 -21.69
N MET A 40 13.77 -17.08 -20.95
CA MET A 40 13.44 -16.08 -19.92
C MET A 40 13.07 -14.70 -20.50
N ARG A 41 12.73 -14.60 -21.80
CA ARG A 41 11.79 -13.56 -22.28
C ARG A 41 10.36 -13.76 -21.73
N MET A 42 10.13 -14.79 -20.90
CA MET A 42 8.90 -15.02 -20.16
C MET A 42 8.71 -14.01 -19.01
N PHE A 43 8.21 -12.81 -19.31
CA PHE A 43 7.02 -12.43 -18.55
C PHE A 43 5.96 -13.44 -18.99
N PRO A 44 5.43 -14.32 -18.11
CA PRO A 44 4.26 -15.10 -18.50
C PRO A 44 3.24 -14.11 -19.03
N ASN A 45 2.69 -14.37 -20.21
CA ASN A 45 1.65 -13.52 -20.79
C ASN A 45 0.39 -13.73 -19.94
N ILE A 46 0.36 -13.04 -18.79
CA ILE A 46 -0.76 -13.03 -17.87
C ILE A 46 -1.86 -12.26 -18.60
N LYS A 47 -2.92 -12.97 -18.99
CA LYS A 47 -4.09 -12.38 -19.63
C LYS A 47 -4.56 -11.19 -18.78
N ASP A 48 -4.92 -10.06 -19.40
CA ASP A 48 -5.41 -8.85 -18.71
C ASP A 48 -4.40 -8.12 -17.79
N PHE A 49 -3.10 -8.45 -17.87
CA PHE A 49 -2.04 -7.75 -17.13
C PHE A 49 -2.00 -6.23 -17.43
N ASP A 50 -2.39 -5.83 -18.64
CA ASP A 50 -2.45 -4.42 -19.03
C ASP A 50 -3.45 -3.61 -18.19
N HIS A 51 -4.56 -4.23 -17.78
CA HIS A 51 -5.55 -3.59 -16.89
C HIS A 51 -4.96 -3.36 -15.49
N PHE A 52 -4.27 -4.37 -14.96
CA PHE A 52 -3.56 -4.27 -13.69
C PHE A 52 -2.51 -3.15 -13.75
N TYR A 53 -1.65 -3.18 -14.76
CA TYR A 53 -0.57 -2.22 -14.93
C TYR A 53 -1.11 -0.79 -15.10
N GLY A 54 -2.08 -0.59 -15.98
CA GLY A 54 -2.68 0.72 -16.23
C GLY A 54 -3.28 1.35 -14.97
N MET A 55 -4.01 0.55 -14.18
CA MET A 55 -4.59 1.03 -12.94
C MET A 55 -3.52 1.36 -11.88
N MET A 56 -2.51 0.50 -11.71
CA MET A 56 -1.42 0.77 -10.76
C MET A 56 -0.61 2.01 -11.14
N VAL A 57 -0.37 2.25 -12.43
CA VAL A 57 0.28 3.47 -12.92
C VAL A 57 -0.59 4.70 -12.63
N GLY A 58 -1.90 4.63 -12.86
CA GLY A 58 -2.82 5.71 -12.53
C GLY A 58 -2.77 6.08 -11.03
N LEU A 59 -2.82 5.07 -10.16
CA LEU A 59 -2.69 5.26 -8.71
C LEU A 59 -1.34 5.85 -8.31
N PHE A 60 -0.26 5.44 -8.99
CA PHE A 60 1.07 5.96 -8.77
C PHE A 60 1.16 7.46 -9.07
N VAL A 61 0.58 7.90 -10.19
CA VAL A 61 0.54 9.32 -10.57
C VAL A 61 -0.31 10.11 -9.58
N MET A 62 -1.47 9.58 -9.14
CA MET A 62 -2.31 10.21 -8.12
C MET A 62 -1.56 10.38 -6.79
N TYR A 63 -0.84 9.35 -6.35
CA TYR A 63 -0.03 9.42 -5.13
C TYR A 63 1.00 10.56 -5.20
N TRP A 64 1.74 10.68 -6.31
CA TRP A 64 2.70 11.76 -6.51
C TRP A 64 2.04 13.14 -6.53
N GLY A 65 0.94 13.28 -7.26
CA GLY A 65 0.16 14.52 -7.28
C GLY A 65 -0.26 14.96 -5.88
N MET A 66 -0.76 14.01 -5.08
CA MET A 66 -1.16 14.28 -3.69
C MET A 66 0.02 14.55 -2.76
N TYR A 67 1.15 13.88 -2.96
CA TYR A 67 2.37 14.15 -2.19
C TYR A 67 2.88 15.58 -2.42
N VAL A 68 2.92 16.01 -3.69
CA VAL A 68 3.31 17.37 -4.06
C VAL A 68 2.30 18.38 -3.52
N LEU A 69 1.00 18.13 -3.67
CA LEU A 69 -0.06 19.01 -3.16
C LEU A 69 0.01 19.19 -1.65
N HIS A 70 0.16 18.08 -0.91
CA HIS A 70 0.33 18.09 0.54
C HIS A 70 1.59 18.87 0.95
N SER A 71 2.72 18.60 0.29
CA SER A 71 3.98 19.31 0.57
C SER A 71 3.86 20.80 0.28
N PHE A 72 3.24 21.19 -0.83
CA PHE A 72 2.99 22.59 -1.19
C PHE A 72 2.07 23.28 -0.18
N HIS A 73 0.98 22.63 0.21
CA HIS A 73 0.03 23.16 1.19
C HIS A 73 0.72 23.46 2.53
N PHE A 74 1.48 22.51 3.07
CA PHE A 74 2.14 22.71 4.37
C PHE A 74 3.41 23.57 4.30
N ALA A 75 4.17 23.54 3.20
CA ALA A 75 5.41 24.30 3.06
C ALA A 75 5.20 25.75 2.62
N VAL A 76 4.18 26.04 1.81
CA VAL A 76 3.95 27.38 1.23
C VAL A 76 2.80 28.09 1.92
N LEU A 77 1.64 27.44 2.10
CA LEU A 77 0.47 28.09 2.68
C LEU A 77 0.55 28.18 4.22
N ARG A 78 1.23 27.23 4.86
CA ARG A 78 1.34 27.15 6.33
C ARG A 78 2.73 27.46 6.89
N ALA A 79 3.66 27.94 6.06
CA ALA A 79 5.05 28.23 6.45
C ALA A 79 5.21 29.24 7.62
N GLY A 80 4.19 30.08 7.85
CA GLY A 80 4.13 31.02 8.99
C GLY A 80 3.72 30.37 10.31
N ASN A 81 2.88 29.34 10.29
CA ASN A 81 2.44 28.59 11.47
C ASN A 81 3.19 27.26 11.52
N LYS A 82 4.40 27.26 12.10
CA LYS A 82 5.29 26.09 12.29
C LYS A 82 4.70 24.95 13.15
N LYS A 83 3.40 24.94 13.44
CA LYS A 83 2.72 23.85 14.13
C LYS A 83 2.05 22.96 13.09
N THR A 84 2.80 21.96 12.62
CA THR A 84 2.21 20.76 12.01
C THR A 84 1.08 20.26 12.91
N LEU A 85 -0.08 19.90 12.33
CA LEU A 85 -1.19 19.25 13.05
C LEU A 85 -0.62 18.30 14.11
N SER A 86 -0.96 18.54 15.38
CA SER A 86 -0.39 17.79 16.49
C SER A 86 -0.64 16.30 16.24
N PRO A 87 0.41 15.47 16.19
CA PRO A 87 0.24 14.08 15.81
C PRO A 87 -0.66 13.36 16.82
N PHE A 88 -1.71 12.69 16.33
CA PHE A 88 -2.70 11.92 17.12
C PHE A 88 -2.06 11.08 18.23
N SER A 89 -0.94 10.47 17.89
CA SER A 89 0.01 9.84 18.78
C SER A 89 1.39 9.95 18.15
N PRO A 90 2.45 10.26 18.91
CA PRO A 90 3.81 10.29 18.38
C PRO A 90 4.23 8.93 17.82
N ILE A 91 3.64 7.83 18.30
CA ILE A 91 3.92 6.47 17.83
C ILE A 91 3.26 6.23 16.47
N LEU A 92 2.00 6.63 16.30
CA LEU A 92 1.28 6.48 15.03
C LEU A 92 1.90 7.35 13.93
N ALA A 93 2.32 8.57 14.27
CA ALA A 93 3.01 9.46 13.33
C ALA A 93 4.37 8.89 12.88
N ARG A 94 5.14 8.27 13.80
CA ARG A 94 6.36 7.55 13.44
C ARG A 94 6.08 6.36 12.53
N PHE A 95 5.03 5.60 12.83
CA PHE A 95 4.60 4.46 12.02
C PHE A 95 4.23 4.89 10.59
N SER A 96 3.39 5.93 10.45
CA SER A 96 3.02 6.51 9.16
C SER A 96 4.23 7.05 8.38
N ARG A 97 5.19 7.70 9.06
CA ARG A 97 6.43 8.17 8.41
C ARG A 97 7.30 7.01 7.90
N VAL A 98 7.41 5.92 8.66
CA VAL A 98 8.13 4.73 8.21
C VAL A 98 7.45 4.13 6.98
N HIS A 99 6.12 4.05 6.98
CA HIS A 99 5.35 3.59 5.83
C HIS A 99 5.58 4.46 4.58
N ASP A 100 5.51 5.79 4.70
CA ASP A 100 5.80 6.72 3.60
C ASP A 100 7.23 6.52 3.06
N ASN A 101 8.21 6.34 3.94
CA ASN A 101 9.60 6.05 3.53
C ASN A 101 9.72 4.73 2.77
N VAL A 102 9.00 3.67 3.19
CA VAL A 102 8.98 2.39 2.47
C VAL A 102 8.42 2.57 1.06
N ILE A 103 7.32 3.33 0.90
CA ILE A 103 6.76 3.63 -0.42
C ILE A 103 7.78 4.35 -1.29
N VAL A 104 8.44 5.39 -0.77
CA VAL A 104 9.48 6.12 -1.53
C VAL A 104 10.62 5.19 -1.94
N ILE A 105 11.05 4.25 -1.08
CA ILE A 105 12.07 3.26 -1.44
C ILE A 105 11.57 2.34 -2.56
N ILE A 106 10.32 1.88 -2.52
CA ILE A 106 9.74 1.08 -3.62
C ILE A 106 9.81 1.87 -4.93
N GLN A 107 9.48 3.16 -4.91
CA GLN A 107 9.54 4.02 -6.09
C GLN A 107 10.97 4.18 -6.64
N LEU A 108 11.94 4.39 -5.76
CA LEU A 108 13.35 4.46 -6.13
C LEU A 108 13.82 3.15 -6.77
N LEU A 109 13.45 2.01 -6.19
CA LEU A 109 13.76 0.68 -6.73
C LEU A 109 13.13 0.48 -8.12
N THR A 110 11.91 0.96 -8.35
CA THR A 110 11.25 0.94 -9.66
C THR A 110 12.00 1.78 -10.70
N ILE A 111 12.47 2.98 -10.33
CA ILE A 111 13.29 3.82 -11.22
C ILE A 111 14.62 3.11 -11.55
N ILE A 112 15.28 2.53 -10.54
CA ILE A 112 16.50 1.75 -10.73
C ILE A 112 16.23 0.55 -11.64
N PHE A 113 15.06 -0.10 -11.52
CA PHE A 113 14.69 -1.23 -12.38
C PHE A 113 14.60 -0.82 -13.85
N VAL A 114 13.94 0.31 -14.14
CA VAL A 114 13.86 0.86 -15.51
C VAL A 114 15.25 1.19 -16.03
N ALA A 115 16.10 1.86 -15.23
CA ALA A 115 17.46 2.19 -15.62
C ALA A 115 18.32 0.95 -15.90
N LEU A 116 18.26 -0.07 -15.04
CA LEU A 116 18.99 -1.34 -15.21
C LEU A 116 18.54 -2.11 -16.46
N LYS A 117 17.24 -2.03 -16.79
CA LYS A 117 16.69 -2.62 -18.02
C LYS A 117 17.25 -1.92 -19.26
N VAL A 118 17.36 -0.59 -19.25
CA VAL A 118 17.98 0.19 -20.34
C VAL A 118 19.46 -0.16 -20.51
N VAL A 119 20.18 -0.39 -19.41
CA VAL A 119 21.60 -0.77 -19.41
C VAL A 119 21.81 -2.27 -19.73
N ASN A 120 20.74 -3.06 -19.91
CA ASN A 120 20.79 -4.49 -20.24
C ASN A 120 21.54 -5.37 -19.21
N SER A 121 21.52 -4.99 -17.93
CA SER A 121 22.18 -5.77 -16.85
C SER A 121 21.24 -6.83 -16.26
N GLY A 122 21.20 -8.01 -16.88
CA GLY A 122 20.23 -9.07 -16.52
C GLY A 122 20.23 -9.49 -15.05
N TRP A 123 21.39 -9.79 -14.46
CA TRP A 123 21.48 -10.25 -13.05
C TRP A 123 21.01 -9.19 -12.05
N MET A 124 21.34 -7.92 -12.29
CA MET A 124 20.94 -6.82 -11.42
C MET A 124 19.44 -6.56 -11.47
N VAL A 125 18.80 -6.78 -12.63
CA VAL A 125 17.34 -6.69 -12.78
C VAL A 125 16.63 -7.71 -11.88
N TYR A 126 17.09 -8.97 -11.84
CA TYR A 126 16.49 -10.00 -10.99
C TYR A 126 16.66 -9.70 -9.50
N ILE A 127 17.85 -9.25 -9.09
CA ILE A 127 18.10 -8.86 -7.70
C ILE A 127 17.19 -7.70 -7.28
N ASN A 128 17.07 -6.68 -8.13
CA ASN A 128 16.19 -5.54 -7.84
C ASN A 128 14.71 -5.97 -7.77
N LEU A 129 14.27 -6.83 -8.69
CA LEU A 129 12.90 -7.36 -8.67
C LEU A 129 12.58 -8.07 -7.36
N PHE A 130 13.51 -8.88 -6.84
CA PHE A 130 13.37 -9.55 -5.55
C PHE A 130 13.23 -8.55 -4.39
N PHE A 131 14.09 -7.52 -4.34
CA PHE A 131 14.00 -6.47 -3.33
C PHE A 131 12.68 -5.69 -3.42
N MET A 132 12.22 -5.36 -4.63
CA MET A 132 10.92 -4.70 -4.84
C MET A 132 9.78 -5.54 -4.28
N THR A 133 9.74 -6.85 -4.55
CA THR A 133 8.70 -7.73 -4.04
C THR A 133 8.68 -7.77 -2.50
N ILE A 134 9.85 -7.84 -1.86
CA ILE A 134 9.95 -7.77 -0.38
C ILE A 134 9.40 -6.44 0.13
N MET A 135 9.81 -5.33 -0.48
CA MET A 135 9.38 -4.00 -0.02
C MET A 135 7.88 -3.78 -0.21
N VAL A 136 7.30 -4.26 -1.31
CA VAL A 136 5.85 -4.24 -1.53
C VAL A 136 5.12 -5.08 -0.47
N ALA A 137 5.63 -6.26 -0.13
CA ALA A 137 5.05 -7.08 0.93
C ALA A 137 5.10 -6.38 2.30
N VAL A 138 6.23 -5.73 2.61
CA VAL A 138 6.39 -4.93 3.83
C VAL A 138 5.42 -3.75 3.83
N ALA A 139 5.31 -2.98 2.75
CA ALA A 139 4.37 -1.86 2.64
C ALA A 139 2.92 -2.32 2.86
N ARG A 140 2.54 -3.47 2.29
CA ARG A 140 1.22 -4.08 2.49
C ARG A 140 0.97 -4.47 3.94
N MET A 141 1.96 -5.01 4.65
CA MET A 141 1.83 -5.29 6.09
C MET A 141 1.58 -4.01 6.87
N PHE A 142 2.33 -2.94 6.56
CA PHE A 142 2.15 -1.63 7.21
C PHE A 142 0.76 -1.05 6.96
N THR A 143 0.25 -1.10 5.72
CA THR A 143 -1.09 -0.61 5.42
C THR A 143 -2.18 -1.39 6.12
N GLU A 144 -2.07 -2.72 6.15
CA GLU A 144 -3.06 -3.55 6.82
C GLU A 144 -3.07 -3.33 8.33
N VAL A 145 -1.89 -3.20 8.95
CA VAL A 145 -1.77 -2.85 10.36
C VAL A 145 -2.41 -1.49 10.64
N TYR A 146 -2.23 -0.52 9.73
CA TYR A 146 -2.87 0.79 9.84
C TYR A 146 -4.40 0.68 9.83
N ILE A 147 -4.97 -0.02 8.85
CA ILE A 147 -6.44 -0.21 8.73
C ILE A 147 -7.01 -0.85 9.99
N VAL A 148 -6.44 -1.98 10.43
CA VAL A 148 -6.95 -2.68 11.61
C VAL A 148 -6.85 -1.78 12.85
N LEU A 149 -5.76 -1.02 13.00
CA LEU A 149 -5.56 -0.14 14.14
C LEU A 149 -6.59 1.01 14.17
N ILE A 150 -6.84 1.69 13.05
CA ILE A 150 -7.85 2.77 13.00
C ILE A 150 -9.26 2.23 13.22
N SER A 151 -9.55 1.01 12.74
CA SER A 151 -10.84 0.37 12.97
C SER A 151 -11.04 0.00 14.43
N LEU A 152 -10.03 -0.59 15.09
CA LEU A 152 -10.07 -0.87 16.52
C LEU A 152 -10.20 0.40 17.36
N PHE A 153 -9.52 1.48 16.97
CA PHE A 153 -9.67 2.79 17.59
C PHE A 153 -11.12 3.29 17.50
N ALA A 154 -11.70 3.31 16.30
CA ALA A 154 -13.07 3.75 16.08
C ALA A 154 -14.09 2.94 16.91
N VAL A 155 -13.96 1.61 16.93
CA VAL A 155 -14.80 0.72 17.75
C VAL A 155 -14.63 1.04 19.24
N THR A 156 -13.39 1.13 19.72
CA THR A 156 -13.12 1.40 21.14
C THR A 156 -13.67 2.77 21.54
N ARG A 157 -13.52 3.78 20.67
CA ARG A 157 -14.00 5.14 20.93
C ARG A 157 -15.52 5.20 20.98
N TYR A 158 -16.20 4.47 20.11
CA TYR A 158 -17.65 4.32 20.15
C TYR A 158 -18.12 3.77 21.50
N PHE A 159 -17.56 2.64 21.94
CA PHE A 159 -17.95 2.06 23.23
C PHE A 159 -17.59 2.96 24.41
N ASN A 160 -16.43 3.61 24.41
CA ASN A 160 -16.07 4.56 25.47
C ASN A 160 -17.08 5.71 25.56
N HIS A 161 -17.41 6.34 24.42
CA HIS A 161 -18.34 7.47 24.38
C HIS A 161 -19.71 7.13 24.98
N PHE A 162 -20.25 5.95 24.68
CA PHE A 162 -21.59 5.55 25.12
C PHE A 162 -21.64 4.85 26.49
N TYR A 163 -20.61 4.10 26.89
CA TYR A 163 -20.65 3.23 28.08
C TYR A 163 -19.73 3.65 29.22
N SER A 164 -18.63 4.36 28.96
CA SER A 164 -17.59 4.63 29.96
C SER A 164 -17.27 6.12 30.14
N GLY A 165 -17.95 7.00 29.42
CA GLY A 165 -17.68 8.44 29.42
C GLY A 165 -16.50 8.82 28.53
N ASN A 166 -16.15 10.11 28.52
CA ASN A 166 -15.14 10.66 27.62
C ASN A 166 -13.70 10.40 28.12
N VAL A 167 -13.25 9.15 28.11
CA VAL A 167 -11.90 8.76 28.54
C VAL A 167 -10.89 9.05 27.43
N GLU A 168 -9.80 9.74 27.78
CA GLU A 168 -8.69 10.01 26.86
C GLU A 168 -7.80 8.79 26.62
N PHE A 169 -7.43 8.53 25.37
CA PHE A 169 -6.50 7.46 25.02
C PHE A 169 -5.05 7.85 25.32
N THR A 170 -4.40 7.08 26.17
CA THR A 170 -2.96 7.28 26.48
C THR A 170 -2.05 6.65 25.41
N THR A 171 -0.78 7.02 25.41
CA THR A 171 0.26 6.43 24.53
C THR A 171 0.39 4.91 24.69
N ASN A 172 0.07 4.37 25.87
CA ASN A 172 0.09 2.93 26.14
C ASN A 172 -0.95 2.17 25.32
N TYR A 173 -2.13 2.76 25.07
CA TYR A 173 -3.16 2.18 24.21
C TYR A 173 -2.61 1.96 22.79
N TRP A 174 -2.00 3.00 22.20
CA TRP A 174 -1.44 2.93 20.86
C TRP A 174 -0.29 1.92 20.74
N ARG A 175 0.58 1.85 21.74
CA ARG A 175 1.68 0.88 21.77
C ARG A 175 1.17 -0.56 21.84
N PHE A 176 0.16 -0.81 22.67
CA PHE A 176 -0.48 -2.11 22.80
C PHE A 176 -1.22 -2.51 21.53
N GLY A 177 -2.04 -1.60 20.99
CA GLY A 177 -2.78 -1.79 19.74
C GLY A 177 -1.84 -2.13 18.58
N LEU A 178 -0.80 -1.33 18.35
CA LEU A 178 0.21 -1.62 17.32
C LEU A 178 0.89 -2.98 17.53
N GLY A 179 1.24 -3.32 18.77
CA GLY A 179 1.87 -4.59 19.10
C GLY A 179 0.99 -5.80 18.78
N ILE A 180 -0.29 -5.74 19.14
CA ILE A 180 -1.26 -6.82 18.85
C ILE A 180 -1.52 -6.90 17.34
N THR A 181 -1.85 -5.77 16.71
CA THR A 181 -2.20 -5.76 15.29
C THR A 181 -1.04 -6.25 14.41
N THR A 182 0.20 -5.84 14.72
CA THR A 182 1.37 -6.32 13.97
C THR A 182 1.54 -7.84 14.10
N ARG A 183 1.31 -8.42 15.29
CA ARG A 183 1.37 -9.88 15.49
C ARG A 183 0.25 -10.60 14.74
N LEU A 184 -0.97 -10.06 14.77
CA LEU A 184 -2.11 -10.66 14.06
C LEU A 184 -1.89 -10.68 12.55
N VAL A 185 -1.48 -9.55 11.96
CA VAL A 185 -1.15 -9.46 10.52
C VAL A 185 0.03 -10.37 10.18
N GLY A 186 1.08 -10.39 11.00
CA GLY A 186 2.22 -11.29 10.81
C GLY A 186 1.86 -12.77 10.85
N MET A 187 1.01 -13.19 11.79
CA MET A 187 0.52 -14.58 11.87
C MET A 187 -0.35 -14.94 10.67
N LYS A 188 -1.22 -14.01 10.24
CA LYS A 188 -2.05 -14.18 9.05
C LYS A 188 -1.20 -14.40 7.80
N ASP A 189 -0.18 -13.58 7.60
CA ASP A 189 0.71 -13.65 6.44
C ASP A 189 1.58 -14.90 6.45
N LEU A 190 2.04 -15.34 7.63
CA LEU A 190 2.75 -16.61 7.78
C LEU A 190 1.84 -17.80 7.45
N GLY A 191 0.58 -17.77 7.89
CA GLY A 191 -0.43 -18.76 7.51
C GLY A 191 -0.64 -18.81 5.99
N LEU A 192 -0.67 -17.65 5.34
CA LEU A 192 -0.78 -17.54 3.89
C LEU A 192 0.45 -18.07 3.14
N LEU A 193 1.66 -17.82 3.65
CA LEU A 193 2.88 -18.42 3.09
C LEU A 193 2.86 -19.95 3.18
N MET A 194 2.36 -20.50 4.29
CA MET A 194 2.20 -21.94 4.45
C MET A 194 1.14 -22.49 3.48
N CYS A 195 0.01 -21.81 3.31
CA CYS A 195 -0.99 -22.16 2.30
C CYS A 195 -0.42 -22.08 0.87
N ALA A 196 0.35 -21.05 0.55
CA ALA A 196 1.03 -20.91 -0.75
C ALA A 196 1.98 -22.07 -1.01
N TYR A 197 2.78 -22.46 -0.02
CA TYR A 197 3.67 -23.60 -0.10
C TYR A 197 2.91 -24.92 -0.36
N LEU A 198 1.82 -25.17 0.36
CA LEU A 198 0.97 -26.35 0.16
C LEU A 198 0.30 -26.37 -1.23
N VAL A 199 -0.16 -25.21 -1.71
CA VAL A 199 -0.75 -25.06 -3.06
C VAL A 199 0.28 -25.33 -4.15
N PHE A 200 1.51 -24.85 -3.97
CA PHE A 200 2.63 -25.12 -4.87
C PHE A 200 2.99 -26.61 -4.94
N LEU A 201 3.02 -27.29 -3.80
CA LEU A 201 3.25 -28.73 -3.75
C LEU A 201 2.15 -29.52 -4.48
N ASN A 202 0.90 -29.06 -4.39
CA ASN A 202 -0.25 -29.71 -5.01
C ASN A 202 -0.50 -29.30 -6.48
N LYS A 203 0.41 -28.52 -7.11
CA LYS A 203 0.27 -27.98 -8.47
C LYS A 203 -1.10 -27.33 -8.73
N SER A 204 -1.71 -26.71 -7.71
CA SER A 204 -2.97 -25.99 -7.88
C SER A 204 -2.75 -24.62 -8.54
N SER A 205 -3.80 -24.08 -9.16
CA SER A 205 -3.76 -22.77 -9.81
C SER A 205 -3.53 -21.64 -8.80
N TRP A 206 -2.78 -20.61 -9.23
CA TRP A 206 -2.54 -19.37 -8.48
C TRP A 206 -3.82 -18.66 -8.05
N GLU A 207 -4.89 -18.81 -8.82
CA GLU A 207 -6.23 -18.30 -8.51
C GLU A 207 -6.75 -18.77 -7.15
N LYS A 208 -6.54 -20.05 -6.80
CA LYS A 208 -7.02 -20.60 -5.51
C LYS A 208 -6.28 -19.99 -4.33
N LEU A 209 -5.00 -19.67 -4.51
CA LEU A 209 -4.21 -18.97 -3.50
C LEU A 209 -4.73 -17.54 -3.31
N MET A 210 -5.00 -16.83 -4.41
CA MET A 210 -5.53 -15.47 -4.38
C MET A 210 -6.95 -15.43 -3.79
N LEU A 211 -7.78 -16.45 -4.04
CA LEU A 211 -9.11 -16.59 -3.44
C LEU A 211 -9.05 -16.86 -1.93
N CYS A 212 -8.13 -17.72 -1.48
CA CYS A 212 -7.91 -17.95 -0.05
C CYS A 212 -7.44 -16.66 0.64
N TYR A 213 -6.56 -15.93 -0.03
CA TYR A 213 -6.05 -14.65 0.44
C TYR A 213 -7.15 -13.57 0.48
N SER A 214 -8.02 -13.50 -0.52
CA SER A 214 -9.14 -12.55 -0.54
C SER A 214 -10.13 -12.83 0.59
N GLY A 215 -10.39 -14.09 0.93
CA GLY A 215 -11.20 -14.49 2.08
C GLY A 215 -10.67 -13.96 3.43
N LEU A 216 -9.36 -14.04 3.66
CA LEU A 216 -8.77 -13.48 4.88
C LEU A 216 -8.79 -11.95 4.87
N TYR A 217 -8.56 -11.34 3.72
CA TYR A 217 -8.58 -9.89 3.56
C TYR A 217 -10.00 -9.29 3.71
N LEU A 218 -11.04 -10.04 3.35
CA LEU A 218 -12.45 -9.66 3.58
C LEU A 218 -12.78 -9.48 5.06
N SER A 219 -12.11 -10.20 5.97
CA SER A 219 -12.31 -10.02 7.41
C SER A 219 -11.85 -8.63 7.89
N THR A 220 -10.71 -8.16 7.38
CA THR A 220 -10.19 -6.81 7.63
C THR A 220 -11.11 -5.75 7.05
N GLN A 221 -11.66 -6.00 5.85
CA GLN A 221 -12.64 -5.11 5.22
C GLN A 221 -13.95 -5.04 6.02
N PHE A 222 -14.47 -6.17 6.49
CA PHE A 222 -15.68 -6.19 7.31
C PHE A 222 -15.50 -5.39 8.62
N LEU A 223 -14.34 -5.54 9.27
CA LEU A 223 -13.99 -4.75 10.45
C LEU A 223 -13.94 -3.24 10.12
N LEU A 224 -13.38 -2.87 8.97
CA LEU A 224 -13.35 -1.49 8.48
C LEU A 224 -14.77 -0.95 8.27
N PHE A 225 -15.64 -1.66 7.54
CA PHE A 225 -17.04 -1.29 7.34
C PHE A 225 -17.79 -1.09 8.65
N PHE A 226 -17.67 -2.05 9.57
CA PHE A 226 -18.28 -1.96 10.89
C PHE A 226 -17.78 -0.71 11.65
N SER A 227 -16.47 -0.47 11.63
CA SER A 227 -15.86 0.68 12.30
C SER A 227 -16.28 2.03 11.70
N ALA A 228 -16.56 2.08 10.40
CA ALA A 228 -17.05 3.28 9.73
C ALA A 228 -18.51 3.59 10.06
N ILE A 229 -19.37 2.57 10.19
CA ILE A 229 -20.75 2.76 10.67
C ILE A 229 -20.75 3.39 12.06
N LEU A 230 -19.91 2.86 12.97
CA LEU A 230 -19.76 3.42 14.32
C LEU A 230 -19.19 4.84 14.29
N SER A 231 -18.19 5.10 13.45
CA SER A 231 -17.60 6.44 13.28
C SER A 231 -18.62 7.45 12.75
N LEU A 232 -19.45 7.06 11.77
CA LEU A 232 -20.50 7.91 11.23
C LEU A 232 -21.55 8.23 12.30
N GLN A 233 -21.94 7.24 13.11
CA GLN A 233 -22.87 7.45 14.24
C GLN A 233 -22.28 8.41 15.29
N LEU A 234 -20.97 8.34 15.56
CA LEU A 234 -20.29 9.29 16.44
C LEU A 234 -20.26 10.71 15.86
N MET A 235 -20.00 10.84 14.56
CA MET A 235 -19.87 12.16 13.91
C MET A 235 -21.21 12.85 13.65
N CYS A 236 -22.25 12.09 13.29
CA CYS A 236 -23.59 12.61 13.00
C CYS A 236 -24.54 12.60 14.20
N GLY A 237 -24.11 12.03 15.34
CA GLY A 237 -24.91 11.93 16.55
C GLY A 237 -25.20 13.30 17.17
N SER A 238 -26.47 13.56 17.53
CA SER A 238 -26.93 14.79 18.19
C SER A 238 -26.34 15.01 19.60
N ARG A 239 -25.73 13.99 20.21
CA ARG A 239 -25.09 14.11 21.52
C ARG A 239 -23.73 14.76 21.33
N ASN A 240 -23.57 15.96 21.87
CA ASN A 240 -22.36 16.78 21.79
C ASN A 240 -21.11 15.93 22.09
N THR A 241 -20.46 15.42 21.04
CA THR A 241 -19.26 14.61 21.16
C THR A 241 -18.14 15.58 21.48
N GLY A 242 -17.74 15.67 22.75
CA GLY A 242 -16.52 16.36 23.16
C GLY A 242 -15.26 15.65 22.66
N MET A 243 -15.24 15.25 21.38
CA MET A 243 -14.14 14.61 20.70
C MET A 243 -13.08 15.65 20.39
N LYS A 244 -11.82 15.28 20.61
CA LYS A 244 -10.69 16.11 20.17
C LYS A 244 -10.66 16.11 18.64
N ASP A 245 -10.24 17.22 18.03
CA ASP A 245 -10.17 17.35 16.56
C ASP A 245 -9.35 16.22 15.91
N SER A 246 -8.29 15.78 16.60
CA SER A 246 -7.45 14.67 16.18
C SER A 246 -8.22 13.33 16.12
N GLU A 247 -9.12 13.07 17.07
CA GLU A 247 -9.97 11.87 17.04
C GLU A 247 -11.02 11.97 15.93
N ALA A 248 -11.58 13.16 15.71
CA ALA A 248 -12.55 13.41 14.63
C ALA A 248 -11.91 13.19 13.25
N GLN A 249 -10.65 13.56 13.08
CA GLN A 249 -9.89 13.31 11.87
C GLN A 249 -9.63 11.81 11.66
N LEU A 250 -9.30 11.03 12.68
CA LEU A 250 -9.19 9.57 12.55
C LEU A 250 -10.52 8.91 12.19
N CYS A 251 -11.63 9.32 12.81
CA CYS A 251 -12.97 8.85 12.43
C CYS A 251 -13.30 9.21 10.97
N MET A 252 -12.96 10.42 10.53
CA MET A 252 -13.14 10.83 9.14
C MET A 252 -12.29 10.00 8.17
N GLN A 253 -11.03 9.71 8.52
CA GLN A 253 -10.16 8.84 7.72
C GLN A 253 -10.76 7.45 7.57
N THR A 254 -11.25 6.84 8.67
CA THR A 254 -11.91 5.53 8.64
C THR A 254 -13.12 5.53 7.68
N VAL A 255 -13.95 6.57 7.73
CA VAL A 255 -15.10 6.71 6.82
C VAL A 255 -14.64 6.91 5.37
N MET A 256 -13.67 7.78 5.11
CA MET A 256 -13.16 8.02 3.75
C MET A 256 -12.53 6.76 3.13
N ILE A 257 -11.73 6.01 3.89
CA ILE A 257 -11.15 4.74 3.44
C ILE A 257 -12.26 3.74 3.12
N THR A 258 -13.32 3.68 3.93
CA THR A 258 -14.44 2.78 3.68
C THR A 258 -15.22 3.15 2.43
N ILE A 259 -15.44 4.44 2.19
CA ILE A 259 -16.11 4.92 0.96
C ILE A 259 -15.28 4.54 -0.27
N GLU A 260 -13.97 4.83 -0.26
CA GLU A 260 -13.07 4.46 -1.35
C GLU A 260 -13.11 2.94 -1.60
N LYS A 261 -13.02 2.13 -0.55
CA LYS A 261 -13.11 0.67 -0.68
C LYS A 261 -14.43 0.17 -1.23
N SER A 262 -15.53 0.80 -0.87
CA SER A 262 -16.85 0.50 -1.41
C SER A 262 -16.89 0.78 -2.91
N THR A 263 -16.40 1.96 -3.32
CA THR A 263 -16.32 2.35 -4.74
C THR A 263 -15.42 1.41 -5.52
N MET A 264 -14.26 1.05 -4.97
CA MET A 264 -13.33 0.12 -5.59
C MET A 264 -13.93 -1.27 -5.77
N THR A 265 -14.65 -1.77 -4.77
CA THR A 265 -15.36 -3.06 -4.85
C THR A 265 -16.41 -3.04 -5.97
N PHE A 266 -17.17 -1.95 -6.10
CA PHE A 266 -18.14 -1.79 -7.18
C PHE A 266 -17.48 -1.75 -8.57
N LEU A 267 -16.38 -0.99 -8.71
CA LEU A 267 -15.60 -0.94 -9.94
C LEU A 267 -15.06 -2.32 -10.34
N LEU A 268 -14.55 -3.10 -9.39
CA LEU A 268 -14.07 -4.45 -9.66
C LEU A 268 -15.20 -5.41 -10.04
N GLY A 269 -16.39 -5.26 -9.47
CA GLY A 269 -17.58 -5.99 -9.90
C GLY A 269 -17.94 -5.71 -11.37
N PHE A 270 -17.80 -4.46 -11.81
CA PHE A 270 -18.00 -4.08 -13.22
C PHE A 270 -16.93 -4.68 -14.14
N TYR A 271 -15.66 -4.68 -13.73
CA TYR A 271 -14.58 -5.32 -14.51
C TYR A 271 -14.72 -6.84 -14.56
N SER A 272 -15.19 -7.49 -13.49
CA SER A 272 -15.54 -8.92 -13.48
C SER A 272 -16.63 -9.22 -14.51
N TYR A 273 -17.69 -8.40 -14.57
CA TYR A 273 -18.73 -8.54 -15.61
C TYR A 273 -18.18 -8.36 -17.04
N SER A 274 -17.12 -7.58 -17.20
CA SER A 274 -16.45 -7.35 -18.49
C SER A 274 -15.49 -8.49 -18.89
N GLY A 275 -15.35 -9.54 -18.07
CA GLY A 275 -14.58 -10.75 -18.38
C GLY A 275 -13.10 -10.72 -17.98
N VAL A 276 -12.71 -9.78 -17.09
CA VAL A 276 -11.36 -9.73 -16.50
C VAL A 276 -11.18 -10.87 -15.49
N ASP A 277 -10.01 -11.50 -15.49
CA ASP A 277 -9.68 -12.63 -14.61
C ASP A 277 -9.75 -12.30 -13.11
N ASP A 278 -10.38 -13.17 -12.33
CA ASP A 278 -10.58 -13.03 -10.88
C ASP A 278 -9.25 -12.90 -10.10
N GLY A 279 -8.18 -13.55 -10.58
CA GLY A 279 -6.85 -13.45 -9.97
C GLY A 279 -6.30 -12.04 -10.04
N ILE A 280 -6.54 -11.35 -11.16
CA ILE A 280 -6.10 -9.97 -11.37
C ILE A 280 -6.95 -8.99 -10.59
N LEU A 281 -8.28 -9.17 -10.61
CA LEU A 281 -9.18 -8.34 -9.82
C LEU A 281 -8.85 -8.44 -8.32
N SER A 282 -8.52 -9.64 -7.85
CA SER A 282 -8.04 -9.85 -6.48
C SER A 282 -6.72 -9.13 -6.22
N ALA A 283 -5.74 -9.24 -7.13
CA ALA A 283 -4.46 -8.55 -6.99
C ALA A 283 -4.62 -7.02 -6.95
N ILE A 284 -5.48 -6.48 -7.82
CA ILE A 284 -5.87 -5.07 -7.84
C ILE A 284 -6.46 -4.65 -6.48
N PHE A 285 -7.42 -5.42 -5.97
CA PHE A 285 -8.12 -5.10 -4.73
C PHE A 285 -7.18 -5.02 -3.52
N ILE A 286 -6.19 -5.92 -3.48
CA ILE A 286 -5.23 -6.03 -2.37
C ILE A 286 -4.11 -4.99 -2.49
N LEU A 287 -3.55 -4.80 -3.68
CA LEU A 287 -2.36 -3.95 -3.87
C LEU A 287 -2.71 -2.46 -3.96
N SER A 288 -3.95 -2.12 -4.31
CA SER A 288 -4.40 -0.73 -4.37
C SER A 288 -4.31 -0.01 -3.01
N ASP A 289 -4.44 -0.75 -1.90
CA ASP A 289 -4.28 -0.24 -0.52
C ASP A 289 -2.99 0.52 -0.30
N ILE A 290 -1.90 -0.01 -0.86
CA ILE A 290 -0.54 0.51 -0.65
C ILE A 290 -0.46 1.98 -1.07
N LEU A 291 -1.26 2.37 -2.07
CA LEU A 291 -1.27 3.73 -2.61
C LEU A 291 -2.50 4.52 -2.14
N TRP A 292 -3.69 3.92 -2.05
CA TRP A 292 -4.91 4.64 -1.69
C TRP A 292 -4.93 5.12 -0.24
N ILE A 293 -4.52 4.29 0.71
CA ILE A 293 -4.54 4.65 2.13
C ILE A 293 -3.70 5.91 2.40
N PRO A 294 -2.43 6.01 1.98
CA PRO A 294 -1.66 7.22 2.22
C PRO A 294 -2.18 8.43 1.43
N ILE A 295 -2.82 8.22 0.27
CA ILE A 295 -3.55 9.30 -0.44
C ILE A 295 -4.68 9.85 0.43
N ILE A 296 -5.53 8.99 0.96
CA ILE A 296 -6.69 9.39 1.77
C ILE A 296 -6.25 10.07 3.07
N VAL A 297 -5.19 9.58 3.71
CA VAL A 297 -4.61 10.23 4.89
C VAL A 297 -4.18 11.67 4.55
N LYS A 298 -3.44 11.88 3.46
CA LYS A 298 -3.02 13.23 3.03
C LYS A 298 -4.20 14.13 2.66
N ILE A 299 -5.24 13.60 2.00
CA ILE A 299 -6.47 14.36 1.70
C ILE A 299 -7.16 14.78 3.00
N SER A 300 -7.30 13.86 3.95
CA SER A 300 -7.90 14.14 5.26
C SER A 300 -7.14 15.22 6.01
N ASP A 301 -5.81 15.17 6.01
CA ASP A 301 -4.96 16.16 6.68
C ASP A 301 -5.15 17.57 6.08
N ILE A 302 -5.24 17.66 4.75
CA ILE A 302 -5.52 18.92 4.04
C ILE A 302 -6.92 19.44 4.41
N LEU A 303 -7.95 18.59 4.35
CA LEU A 303 -9.33 18.98 4.66
C LEU A 303 -9.50 19.45 6.10
N PHE A 304 -8.88 18.76 7.06
CA PHE A 304 -8.91 19.17 8.46
C PHE A 304 -8.14 20.48 8.70
N SER A 305 -7.05 20.70 7.97
CA SER A 305 -6.34 21.98 8.02
C SER A 305 -7.18 23.16 7.55
N PHE A 306 -8.11 22.96 6.60
CA PHE A 306 -9.03 24.02 6.17
C PHE A 306 -10.18 24.26 7.15
N LYS A 307 -10.60 23.24 7.92
CA LYS A 307 -11.72 23.33 8.85
C LYS A 307 -11.38 24.14 10.11
N ASN A 308 -10.15 24.06 10.59
CA ASN A 308 -9.67 24.78 11.79
C ASN A 308 -8.57 25.81 11.43
N PRO A 309 -8.90 26.93 10.74
CA PRO A 309 -7.92 27.97 10.44
C PRO A 309 -7.47 28.74 11.68
N ASN A 310 -8.29 28.75 12.75
CA ASN A 310 -8.11 29.58 13.95
C ASN A 310 -7.91 28.80 15.27
N GLY A 311 -7.96 27.46 15.27
CA GLY A 311 -7.67 26.66 16.48
C GLY A 311 -6.26 26.91 17.04
N ASP A 312 -5.39 27.54 16.24
CA ASP A 312 -4.05 27.97 16.57
C ASP A 312 -4.02 29.19 17.55
N ALA A 313 -5.10 29.98 17.67
CA ALA A 313 -5.18 31.14 18.58
C ALA A 313 -5.69 30.75 19.99
N ASP A 314 -6.59 29.79 20.09
CA ASP A 314 -7.22 29.40 21.36
C ASP A 314 -6.27 28.56 22.24
N GLU A 315 -5.34 27.81 21.65
CA GLU A 315 -4.29 27.08 22.40
C GLU A 315 -3.21 28.00 22.96
N GLU A 316 -2.94 29.15 22.32
CA GLU A 316 -1.97 30.15 22.79
C GLU A 316 -2.53 30.95 23.97
N ILE A 317 -3.83 31.26 23.95
CA ILE A 317 -4.54 31.87 25.09
C ILE A 317 -4.62 30.87 26.26
N ALA A 318 -4.94 29.60 26.01
CA ALA A 318 -5.05 28.59 27.05
C ALA A 318 -3.70 28.21 27.72
N MET A 319 -2.57 28.42 27.03
CA MET A 319 -1.23 28.26 27.62
C MET A 319 -0.73 29.53 28.32
N ALA A 320 -1.20 30.71 27.94
CA ALA A 320 -0.91 31.97 28.63
C ALA A 320 -1.71 32.14 29.94
N GLU A 321 -2.84 31.43 30.09
CA GLU A 321 -3.70 31.49 31.28
C GLU A 321 -3.42 30.42 32.36
N LYS A 322 -2.35 29.61 32.22
CA LYS A 322 -1.89 28.73 33.30
C LYS A 322 -0.83 29.45 34.15
N PRO A 323 -1.15 29.86 35.41
CA PRO A 323 -0.19 30.47 36.33
C PRO A 323 0.90 29.50 36.80
#